data_AF-A0A953RW04-F1
#
_entry.id   AF-A0A953RW04-F1
#
_cell.length_a   1.000
_cell.length_b   1.000
_cell.length_c   1.000
_cell.angle_alpha   90.00
_cell.angle_beta   90.00
_cell.angle_gamma   90.00
#
_symmetry.space_group_name_H-M   'P 1'
#
loop_
_entity.id
_entity.type
_entity.pdbx_description
1 polymer ?
#
loop_
_entity_poly.entity_id
_entity_poly.type
_entity_poly.pdbx_seq_one_letter_code
_entity_poly.pdbx_strand_id
1 'polypeptide(L)'
;MKRTEYSDAFENGYSATRRFLLSRGAALDEAEEIAQAAWARGWEYRDQLRDPSMVSFWVNSIARNLFRARFRTPPVLPLDGIDPSYTMSLEEQMEVRRILDLCPKRDRALLEKSLEGYSAEEMAHDEGISSTGIRVRMLRIRQGIRAQLAIAA
;
A
#
# COMPACT_ATOMS: atom_id res chain seq x y z
N MET A 1 -24.23 -6.08 -1.56
CA MET A 1 -24.33 -6.32 -0.10
C MET A 1 -25.46 -5.48 0.47
N LYS A 2 -26.24 -5.98 1.44
CA LYS A 2 -27.32 -5.17 2.03
C LYS A 2 -26.75 -4.01 2.86
N ARG A 3 -27.55 -2.95 3.01
CA ARG A 3 -27.16 -1.74 3.75
C ARG A 3 -26.81 -2.03 5.22
N THR A 4 -27.62 -2.84 5.90
CA THR A 4 -27.41 -3.21 7.30
C THR A 4 -26.14 -4.01 7.50
N GLU A 5 -25.93 -5.04 6.67
CA GLU A 5 -24.72 -5.88 6.71
C GLU A 5 -23.45 -5.05 6.52
N TYR A 6 -23.49 -4.05 5.63
CA TYR A 6 -22.33 -3.18 5.42
C TYR A 6 -22.07 -2.25 6.60
N SER A 7 -23.14 -1.73 7.24
CA SER A 7 -23.02 -0.94 8.46
C SER A 7 -22.35 -1.74 9.58
N ASP A 8 -22.77 -2.98 9.79
CA ASP A 8 -22.18 -3.87 10.79
C ASP A 8 -20.69 -4.15 10.47
N ALA A 9 -20.38 -4.36 9.19
CA ALA A 9 -18.99 -4.55 8.75
C ALA A 9 -18.14 -3.30 8.97
N PHE A 10 -18.70 -2.11 8.77
CA PHE A 10 -18.01 -0.83 9.01
C PHE A 10 -17.65 -0.66 10.49
N GLU A 11 -18.60 -0.85 11.40
CA GLU A 11 -18.39 -0.70 12.85
C GLU A 11 -17.25 -1.60 13.35
N ASN A 12 -17.19 -2.84 12.85
CA ASN A 12 -16.17 -3.80 13.24
C ASN A 12 -14.83 -3.63 12.51
N GLY A 13 -14.89 -3.24 11.23
CA GLY A 13 -13.75 -3.27 10.31
C GLY A 13 -12.95 -1.96 10.26
N TYR A 14 -13.56 -0.82 10.54
CA TYR A 14 -12.93 0.49 10.40
C TYR A 14 -11.64 0.63 11.21
N SER A 15 -11.67 0.23 12.49
CA SER A 15 -10.51 0.30 13.37
C SER A 15 -9.36 -0.61 12.89
N ALA A 16 -9.67 -1.74 12.26
CA ALA A 16 -8.69 -2.64 11.68
C ALA A 16 -8.09 -2.04 10.40
N THR A 17 -8.88 -1.37 9.56
CA THR A 17 -8.40 -0.63 8.38
C THR A 17 -7.45 0.50 8.77
N ARG A 18 -7.79 1.30 9.79
CA ARG A 18 -6.92 2.36 10.30
C ARG A 18 -5.59 1.80 10.81
N ARG A 19 -5.62 0.75 11.65
CA ARG A 19 -4.40 0.06 12.12
C ARG A 19 -3.58 -0.54 10.97
N PHE A 20 -4.25 -1.08 9.97
CA PHE A 20 -3.61 -1.57 8.76
C PHE A 20 -2.83 -0.44 8.06
N LEU A 21 -3.42 0.74 7.88
CA LEU A 21 -2.74 1.89 7.26
C LEU A 21 -1.56 2.41 8.10
N LEU A 22 -1.74 2.52 9.42
CA LEU A 22 -0.65 2.88 10.35
C LEU A 22 0.53 1.90 10.23
N SER A 23 0.26 0.60 10.19
CA SER A 23 1.30 -0.44 10.01
C SER A 23 2.03 -0.34 8.66
N ARG A 24 1.53 0.46 7.71
CA ARG A 24 2.14 0.72 6.40
C ARG A 24 2.83 2.09 6.32
N GLY A 25 2.92 2.82 7.43
CA GLY A 25 3.58 4.12 7.51
C GLY A 25 2.71 5.30 7.11
N ALA A 26 1.38 5.19 7.22
CA ALA A 26 0.51 6.36 7.19
C ALA A 26 0.64 7.14 8.51
N ALA A 27 0.56 8.47 8.46
CA ALA A 27 0.40 9.30 9.66
C ALA A 27 -0.98 9.05 10.29
N LEU A 28 -1.19 9.47 11.53
CA LEU A 28 -2.42 9.15 12.28
C LEU A 28 -3.68 9.76 11.63
N ASP A 29 -3.61 11.04 11.34
CA ASP A 29 -4.63 11.84 10.65
C ASP A 29 -4.91 11.29 9.24
N GLU A 30 -3.85 10.99 8.50
CA GLU A 30 -3.95 10.43 7.16
C GLU A 30 -4.55 9.02 7.16
N ALA A 31 -4.16 8.17 8.11
CA ALA A 31 -4.71 6.82 8.24
C ALA A 31 -6.22 6.88 8.51
N GLU A 32 -6.66 7.88 9.26
CA GLU A 32 -8.08 8.13 9.51
C GLU A 32 -8.79 8.58 8.24
N GLU A 33 -8.31 9.60 7.56
CA GLU A 33 -8.89 10.13 6.33
C GLU A 33 -9.00 9.05 5.23
N ILE A 34 -7.92 8.29 5.00
CA ILE A 34 -7.91 7.22 4.01
C ILE A 34 -8.86 6.09 4.39
N ALA A 35 -8.96 5.73 5.67
CA ALA A 35 -9.90 4.71 6.12
C ALA A 35 -11.35 5.17 5.85
N GLN A 36 -11.70 6.42 6.18
CA GLN A 36 -13.03 6.97 5.91
C GLN A 36 -13.33 6.94 4.41
N ALA A 37 -12.42 7.45 3.58
CA ALA A 37 -12.58 7.46 2.14
C ALA A 37 -12.73 6.05 1.55
N ALA A 38 -11.98 5.06 2.07
CA ALA A 38 -12.08 3.68 1.63
C ALA A 38 -13.44 3.06 1.96
N TRP A 39 -13.95 3.26 3.18
CA TRP A 39 -15.24 2.76 3.61
C TRP A 39 -16.41 3.49 2.93
N ALA A 40 -16.28 4.78 2.64
CA ALA A 40 -17.26 5.54 1.84
C ALA A 40 -17.35 5.00 0.40
N ARG A 41 -16.20 4.81 -0.26
CA ARG A 41 -16.17 4.19 -1.60
C ARG A 41 -16.68 2.75 -1.59
N GLY A 42 -16.32 1.98 -0.58
CA GLY A 42 -16.85 0.61 -0.44
C GLY A 42 -18.38 0.60 -0.34
N TRP A 43 -18.99 1.61 0.29
CA TRP A 43 -20.44 1.73 0.36
C TRP A 43 -21.07 2.06 -0.99
N GLU A 44 -20.48 3.00 -1.73
CA GLU A 44 -20.92 3.39 -3.09
C GLU A 44 -20.93 2.19 -4.03
N TYR A 45 -19.88 1.36 -3.98
CA TYR A 45 -19.70 0.22 -4.86
C TYR A 45 -20.10 -1.14 -4.24
N ARG A 46 -20.78 -1.15 -3.08
CA ARG A 46 -21.11 -2.39 -2.31
C ARG A 46 -21.89 -3.44 -3.12
N ASP A 47 -22.54 -3.03 -4.20
CA ASP A 47 -23.30 -3.90 -5.09
C ASP A 47 -22.39 -4.71 -6.03
N GLN A 48 -21.13 -4.29 -6.21
CA GLN A 48 -20.10 -5.05 -6.93
C GLN A 48 -19.48 -6.17 -6.08
N LEU A 49 -19.66 -6.12 -4.75
CA LEU A 49 -19.12 -7.14 -3.85
C LEU A 49 -19.92 -8.44 -4.01
N ARG A 50 -19.27 -9.44 -4.60
CA ARG A 50 -19.86 -10.77 -4.87
C ARG A 50 -20.05 -11.60 -3.60
N ASP A 51 -19.13 -11.46 -2.64
CA ASP A 51 -19.13 -12.18 -1.38
C ASP A 51 -19.08 -11.19 -0.20
N PRO A 52 -20.18 -11.05 0.56
CA PRO A 52 -20.24 -10.15 1.72
C PRO A 52 -19.18 -10.43 2.79
N SER A 53 -18.73 -11.68 2.95
CA SER A 53 -17.70 -12.04 3.95
C SER A 53 -16.34 -11.41 3.64
N MET A 54 -16.11 -11.01 2.39
CA MET A 54 -14.85 -10.43 1.91
C MET A 54 -14.82 -8.91 2.00
N VAL A 55 -15.85 -8.26 2.56
CA VAL A 55 -15.96 -6.79 2.63
C VAL A 55 -14.71 -6.13 3.24
N SER A 56 -14.19 -6.64 4.35
CA SER A 56 -13.00 -6.06 5.02
C SER A 56 -11.75 -6.17 4.15
N PHE A 57 -11.56 -7.30 3.47
CA PHE A 57 -10.44 -7.47 2.54
C PHE A 57 -10.57 -6.56 1.33
N TRP A 58 -11.79 -6.41 0.81
CA TRP A 58 -12.09 -5.57 -0.33
C TRP A 58 -11.88 -4.09 0.01
N VAL A 59 -12.40 -3.59 1.13
CA VAL A 59 -12.18 -2.21 1.59
C VAL A 59 -10.70 -1.95 1.87
N ASN A 60 -9.98 -2.89 2.49
CA ASN A 60 -8.53 -2.74 2.68
C ASN A 60 -7.75 -2.67 1.36
N SER A 61 -8.26 -3.31 0.30
CA SER A 61 -7.68 -3.17 -1.03
C SER A 61 -7.89 -1.75 -1.61
N ILE A 62 -9.06 -1.14 -1.35
CA ILE A 62 -9.37 0.25 -1.71
C ILE A 62 -8.48 1.20 -0.92
N ALA A 63 -8.39 1.02 0.41
CA ALA A 63 -7.54 1.81 1.30
C ALA A 63 -6.07 1.76 0.88
N ARG A 64 -5.57 0.57 0.54
CA ARG A 64 -4.20 0.41 0.04
C ARG A 64 -3.97 1.17 -1.27
N ASN A 65 -4.93 1.15 -2.18
CA ASN A 65 -4.79 1.85 -3.45
C ASN A 65 -4.84 3.37 -3.26
N LEU A 66 -5.73 3.87 -2.39
CA LEU A 66 -5.77 5.26 -1.95
C LEU A 66 -4.45 5.71 -1.35
N PHE A 67 -3.93 4.94 -0.40
CA PHE A 67 -2.64 5.20 0.22
C PHE A 67 -1.49 5.18 -0.79
N ARG A 68 -1.53 4.32 -1.81
CA ARG A 68 -0.51 4.31 -2.87
C ARG A 68 -0.58 5.53 -3.78
N ALA A 69 -1.79 6.02 -4.08
CA ALA A 69 -1.98 7.15 -4.98
C ALA A 69 -1.30 8.43 -4.48
N ARG A 70 -1.16 8.59 -3.15
CA ARG A 70 -0.48 9.74 -2.55
C ARG A 70 0.97 9.88 -2.99
N PHE A 71 1.69 8.77 -3.15
CA PHE A 71 3.12 8.79 -3.49
C PHE A 71 3.37 9.30 -4.92
N ARG A 72 2.30 9.41 -5.72
CA ARG A 72 2.35 10.01 -7.07
C ARG A 72 2.18 11.52 -7.06
N THR A 73 1.64 12.08 -5.98
CA THR A 73 1.38 13.52 -5.86
C THR A 73 2.41 14.11 -4.90
N PRO A 74 3.24 15.07 -5.33
CA PRO A 74 4.14 15.74 -4.40
C PRO A 74 3.31 16.42 -3.30
N PRO A 75 3.66 16.23 -2.02
CA PRO A 75 2.87 16.77 -0.93
C PRO A 75 2.88 18.30 -1.01
N VAL A 76 1.70 18.92 -1.04
CA VAL A 76 1.55 20.37 -0.92
C VAL A 76 1.61 20.69 0.57
N LEU A 77 2.83 20.90 1.08
CA LEU A 77 3.05 21.22 2.49
C LEU A 77 3.04 22.74 2.69
N PRO A 78 2.17 23.27 3.55
CA PRO A 78 2.36 24.60 4.13
C PRO A 78 3.72 24.63 4.86
N LEU A 79 4.51 25.68 4.66
CA LEU A 79 5.86 25.79 5.25
C LEU A 79 5.85 25.94 6.78
N ASP A 80 4.71 26.33 7.37
CA ASP A 80 4.59 26.55 8.81
C ASP A 80 4.12 25.28 9.53
N GLY A 81 4.92 24.82 10.51
CA GLY A 81 4.52 23.76 11.44
C GLY A 81 4.95 22.34 11.08
N ILE A 82 5.94 22.16 10.20
CA ILE A 82 6.51 20.84 9.92
C ILE A 82 7.27 20.35 11.15
N ASP A 83 6.61 19.57 12.00
CA ASP A 83 7.28 18.51 12.71
C ASP A 83 7.38 17.35 11.72
N PRO A 84 8.59 17.01 11.21
CA PRO A 84 8.75 15.89 10.30
C PRO A 84 8.53 14.60 11.10
N SER A 85 7.26 14.23 11.30
CA SER A 85 6.85 13.11 12.14
C SER A 85 7.37 11.75 11.65
N TYR A 86 8.06 11.72 10.50
CA TYR A 86 8.85 10.58 10.05
C TYR A 86 10.01 11.02 9.14
N THR A 87 11.12 11.47 9.71
CA THR A 87 12.42 11.42 9.01
C THR A 87 13.04 10.05 9.24
N MET A 88 13.18 9.25 8.17
CA MET A 88 14.01 8.05 8.23
C MET A 88 15.41 8.43 8.73
N SER A 89 15.88 7.74 9.77
CA SER A 89 17.23 7.93 10.28
C SER A 89 18.26 7.58 9.19
N LEU A 90 19.47 8.11 9.30
CA LEU A 90 20.54 7.79 8.36
C LEU A 90 20.83 6.27 8.33
N GLU A 91 20.71 5.60 9.48
CA GLU A 91 20.88 4.16 9.62
C GLU A 91 19.79 3.40 8.85
N GLU A 92 18.53 3.80 8.98
CA GLU A 92 17.41 3.22 8.23
C GLU A 92 17.58 3.42 6.73
N GLN A 93 18.05 4.58 6.28
CA GLN A 93 18.33 4.85 4.87
C GLN A 93 19.44 3.95 4.32
N MET A 94 20.52 3.77 5.09
CA MET A 94 21.61 2.88 4.72
C MET A 94 21.16 1.42 4.64
N GLU A 95 20.31 0.99 5.59
CA GLU A 95 19.77 -0.37 5.62
C GLU A 95 18.83 -0.64 4.44
N VAL A 96 17.90 0.27 4.15
CA VAL A 96 17.04 0.17 2.95
C VAL A 96 17.90 0.10 1.69
N ARG A 97 18.95 0.91 1.58
CA ARG A 97 19.85 0.86 0.42
C ARG A 97 20.56 -0.49 0.29
N ARG A 98 21.09 -1.04 1.38
CA ARG A 98 21.68 -2.39 1.38
C ARG A 98 20.67 -3.44 0.91
N ILE A 99 19.44 -3.39 1.42
CA ILE A 99 18.36 -4.30 1.03
C ILE A 99 18.03 -4.18 -0.46
N LEU A 100 18.01 -2.97 -1.01
CA LEU A 100 17.76 -2.74 -2.44
C LEU A 100 18.93 -3.23 -3.31
N ASP A 101 20.17 -3.15 -2.82
CA ASP A 101 21.36 -3.62 -3.53
C ASP A 101 21.45 -5.16 -3.59
N LEU A 102 20.70 -5.88 -2.75
CA LEU A 102 20.51 -7.34 -2.85
C LEU A 102 19.71 -7.76 -4.10
N CYS A 103 19.00 -6.82 -4.73
CA CYS A 103 18.19 -7.09 -5.92
C CYS A 103 18.99 -6.86 -7.21
N PRO A 104 18.84 -7.72 -8.23
CA PRO A 104 19.28 -7.39 -9.59
C PRO A 104 18.69 -6.05 -10.05
N LYS A 105 19.47 -5.25 -10.81
CA LYS A 105 19.08 -3.88 -11.23
C LYS A 105 17.65 -3.77 -11.79
N ARG A 106 17.23 -4.74 -12.60
CA ARG A 106 15.87 -4.77 -13.20
C ARG A 106 14.77 -5.01 -12.17
N ASP A 107 15.04 -5.81 -11.15
CA ASP A 107 14.08 -6.12 -10.09
C ASP A 107 13.99 -4.98 -9.08
N ARG A 108 15.11 -4.29 -8.83
CA ARG A 108 15.16 -3.05 -8.07
C ARG A 108 14.28 -1.95 -8.70
N ALA A 109 14.41 -1.71 -10.01
CA ALA A 109 13.61 -0.69 -10.69
C ALA A 109 12.09 -0.95 -10.57
N LEU A 110 11.67 -2.23 -10.65
CA LEU A 110 10.27 -2.62 -10.43
C LEU A 110 9.81 -2.37 -8.98
N LEU A 111 10.68 -2.64 -8.01
CA LEU A 111 10.39 -2.40 -6.61
C LEU A 111 10.27 -0.89 -6.32
N GLU A 112 11.18 -0.08 -6.84
CA GLU A 112 11.16 1.39 -6.76
C GLU A 112 9.87 1.96 -7.35
N LYS A 113 9.49 1.58 -8.59
CA LYS A 113 8.19 1.97 -9.18
C LYS A 113 7.00 1.58 -8.30
N SER A 114 7.01 0.39 -7.70
CA SER A 114 5.92 0.00 -6.78
C SER A 114 5.88 0.86 -5.51
N LEU A 115 7.02 1.40 -5.05
CA LEU A 115 7.09 2.28 -3.88
C LEU A 115 6.63 3.70 -4.21
N GLU A 116 6.91 4.16 -5.43
CA GLU A 116 6.36 5.40 -6.02
C GLU A 116 4.84 5.33 -6.29
N GLY A 117 4.22 4.17 -6.04
CA GLY A 117 2.78 4.00 -6.12
C GLY A 117 2.27 3.55 -7.49
N TYR A 118 3.14 3.14 -8.43
CA TYR A 118 2.70 2.56 -9.71
C TYR A 118 1.90 1.27 -9.50
N SER A 119 0.86 1.07 -10.31
CA SER A 119 0.03 -0.14 -10.30
C SER A 119 0.71 -1.26 -11.09
N ALA A 120 0.24 -2.50 -10.90
CA ALA A 120 0.73 -3.63 -11.68
C ALA A 120 0.39 -3.48 -13.18
N GLU A 121 -0.72 -2.82 -13.49
CA GLU A 121 -1.20 -2.52 -14.83
C GLU A 121 -0.28 -1.52 -15.55
N GLU A 122 0.10 -0.42 -14.89
CA GLU A 122 1.02 0.57 -15.48
C GLU A 122 2.43 0.01 -15.62
N MET A 123 2.93 -0.70 -14.62
CA MET A 123 4.24 -1.37 -14.72
C MET A 123 4.26 -2.41 -15.84
N ALA A 124 3.14 -3.11 -16.06
CA ALA A 124 2.99 -4.08 -17.15
C ALA A 124 3.09 -3.41 -18.53
N HIS A 125 2.47 -2.23 -18.68
CA HIS A 125 2.55 -1.44 -19.90
C HIS A 125 4.00 -1.03 -20.21
N ASP A 126 4.74 -0.51 -19.22
CA ASP A 126 6.13 -0.07 -19.40
C ASP A 126 7.10 -1.23 -19.70
N GLU A 127 6.89 -2.38 -19.06
CA GLU A 127 7.80 -3.54 -19.14
C GLU A 127 7.46 -4.50 -20.30
N GLY A 128 6.31 -4.31 -20.97
CA GLY A 128 5.86 -5.16 -22.07
C GLY A 128 5.45 -6.57 -21.64
N ILE A 129 4.99 -6.76 -20.39
CA ILE A 129 4.51 -8.06 -19.89
C ILE A 129 3.12 -7.93 -19.25
N SER A 130 2.48 -9.05 -18.92
CA SER A 130 1.13 -9.00 -18.31
C SER A 130 1.15 -8.48 -16.87
N SER A 131 0.05 -7.84 -16.45
CA SER A 131 -0.15 -7.39 -15.05
C SER A 131 -0.02 -8.55 -14.05
N THR A 132 -0.47 -9.76 -14.42
CA THR A 132 -0.23 -10.98 -13.63
C THR A 132 1.26 -11.34 -13.56
N GLY A 133 1.99 -11.22 -14.67
CA GLY A 133 3.44 -11.42 -14.73
C GLY A 133 4.20 -10.48 -13.80
N ILE A 134 3.83 -9.20 -13.76
CA ILE A 134 4.38 -8.21 -12.81
C ILE A 134 4.13 -8.64 -11.37
N ARG A 135 2.90 -9.05 -11.03
CA ARG A 135 2.57 -9.51 -9.66
C ARG A 135 3.41 -10.71 -9.24
N VAL A 136 3.57 -11.70 -10.12
CA VAL A 136 4.38 -12.90 -9.86
C VAL A 136 5.85 -12.53 -9.71
N ARG A 137 6.39 -11.67 -10.57
CA ARG A 137 7.77 -11.19 -10.48
C ARG A 137 8.02 -10.44 -9.17
N MET A 138 7.14 -9.52 -8.81
CA MET A 138 7.20 -8.80 -7.53
C MET A 138 7.12 -9.72 -6.30
N LEU A 139 6.35 -10.80 -6.37
CA LEU A 139 6.32 -11.82 -5.33
C LEU A 139 7.69 -12.50 -5.18
N ARG A 140 8.29 -12.93 -6.29
CA ARG A 140 9.61 -13.57 -6.31
C ARG A 140 10.71 -12.65 -5.79
N ILE A 141 10.68 -11.38 -6.19
CA ILE A 141 11.61 -10.35 -5.68
C ILE A 141 11.54 -10.26 -4.15
N ARG A 142 10.32 -10.11 -3.59
CA ARG A 142 10.13 -10.05 -2.13
C ARG A 142 10.57 -11.33 -1.42
N GLN A 143 10.34 -12.50 -2.02
CA GLN A 143 10.80 -13.77 -1.46
C GLN A 143 12.32 -13.88 -1.46
N GLY A 144 12.99 -13.47 -2.54
CA GLY A 144 14.44 -13.43 -2.65
C GLY A 144 15.07 -12.52 -1.60
N ILE A 145 14.54 -11.30 -1.44
CA ILE A 145 14.99 -10.36 -0.40
C ILE A 145 14.83 -10.98 0.99
N ARG A 146 13.67 -11.56 1.31
CA ARG A 146 13.42 -12.19 2.62
C ARG A 146 14.37 -13.35 2.89
N ALA A 147 14.65 -14.19 1.89
CA ALA A 147 15.57 -15.31 2.04
C ALA A 147 17.00 -14.81 2.35
N GLN A 148 17.46 -13.77 1.67
CA GLN A 148 18.79 -13.21 1.92
C GLN A 148 18.89 -12.51 3.28
N LEU A 149 17.84 -11.78 3.69
CA LEU A 149 17.77 -11.17 5.02
C LEU A 149 17.77 -12.21 6.14
N ALA A 150 17.08 -13.35 5.95
CA ALA A 150 17.06 -14.43 6.92
C ALA A 150 18.41 -15.18 7.04
N ILE A 151 19.27 -15.08 6.03
CA ILE A 151 20.64 -15.65 6.04
C ILE A 151 21.65 -14.67 6.66
N ALA A 152 21.37 -13.37 6.63
CA ALA A 152 22.23 -12.32 7.16
C ALA A 152 21.98 -11.97 8.64
N ALA A 153 20.92 -12.53 9.25
CA ALA A 153 20.56 -12.40 10.66
C ALA A 153 21.06 -13.60 11.48
#